data_AF-A0A959SHK4-F1
#
_entry.id   AF-A0A959SHK4-F1
#
_cell.length_a   1.000
_cell.length_b   1.000
_cell.length_c   1.000
_cell.angle_alpha   90.00
_cell.angle_beta   90.00
_cell.angle_gamma   90.00
#
_symmetry.space_group_name_H-M   'P 1'
#
loop_
_entity.id
_entity.type
_entity.pdbx_description
1 polymer ?
#
loop_
_entity_poly.entity_id
_entity_poly.type
_entity_poly.pdbx_seq_one_letter_code
_entity_poly.pdbx_strand_id
1 'polypeptide(L)'
;HILAGRDRKAGGTWLGVTRTGRFAALTNHRDLHRPANPGPSRGVLVRKALDDELDGEDTSRYEGFNLLHGIVDDLHYHNNVQPHSIPLSPGIHGLSNAFLNTPWPKVERATAMLHGLMGTEGDELVDGLFTLLAHDRPAPDERLPETGLPTDMERAVSSIFIDAPGYGTRCSTVVLM
;
A
#
# COMPACT_ATOMS: atom_id res chain seq x y z
N HIS A 1 6.06 -4.38 21.41
CA HIS A 1 5.28 -3.12 21.30
C HIS A 1 5.08 -2.77 19.85
N ILE A 2 3.84 -2.46 19.45
CA ILE A 2 3.45 -2.06 18.09
C ILE A 2 3.28 -0.54 18.03
N LEU A 3 3.86 0.11 17.02
CA LEU A 3 3.55 1.47 16.62
C LEU A 3 2.75 1.42 15.31
N ALA A 4 1.48 1.82 15.39
CA ALA A 4 0.55 1.76 14.26
C ALA A 4 -0.60 2.76 14.45
N GLY A 5 -1.21 3.17 13.34
CA GLY A 5 -2.54 3.79 13.40
C GLY A 5 -3.59 2.77 13.87
N ARG A 6 -4.73 3.23 14.37
CA ARG A 6 -5.85 2.34 14.74
C ARG A 6 -7.13 2.78 14.05
N ASP A 7 -7.71 1.88 13.26
CA ASP A 7 -9.05 2.03 12.73
C ASP A 7 -10.06 2.01 13.90
N ARG A 8 -10.84 3.08 14.05
CA ARG A 8 -11.82 3.20 15.15
C ARG A 8 -13.12 2.43 14.91
N LYS A 9 -13.39 2.01 13.67
CA LYS A 9 -14.58 1.23 13.29
C LYS A 9 -14.30 -0.27 13.42
N ALA A 10 -13.23 -0.74 12.77
CA ALA A 10 -12.92 -2.17 12.69
C ALA A 10 -11.82 -2.63 13.66
N GLY A 11 -11.10 -1.70 14.30
CA GLY A 11 -10.07 -2.02 15.29
C GLY A 11 -8.71 -2.47 14.74
N GLY A 12 -8.58 -2.64 13.41
CA GLY A 12 -7.34 -3.01 12.74
C GLY A 12 -6.40 -1.83 12.43
N THR A 13 -5.39 -2.05 11.60
CA THR A 13 -4.49 -1.02 11.08
C THR A 13 -4.16 -1.26 9.60
N TRP A 14 -3.65 -0.22 8.93
CA TRP A 14 -3.17 -0.26 7.55
C TRP A 14 -1.64 -0.39 7.46
N LEU A 15 -0.93 0.04 8.49
CA LEU A 15 0.53 0.10 8.56
C LEU A 15 0.97 0.01 10.02
N GLY A 16 2.04 -0.73 10.29
CA GLY A 16 2.67 -0.70 11.59
C GLY A 16 4.09 -1.25 11.59
N VAL A 17 4.80 -0.93 12.66
CA VAL A 17 6.13 -1.46 12.95
C VAL A 17 6.22 -1.90 14.42
N THR A 18 7.17 -2.76 14.73
CA THR A 18 7.47 -3.19 16.09
C THR A 18 8.88 -2.80 16.50
N ARG A 19 9.15 -2.76 17.82
CA ARG A 19 10.51 -2.58 18.35
C ARG A 19 11.47 -3.72 17.97
N THR A 20 10.95 -4.86 17.51
CA THR A 20 11.72 -6.02 17.07
C THR A 20 11.98 -6.01 15.56
N GLY A 21 11.72 -4.89 14.87
CA GLY A 21 12.01 -4.74 13.44
C GLY A 21 10.97 -5.37 12.50
N ARG A 22 9.85 -5.88 13.03
CA ARG A 22 8.73 -6.32 12.18
C ARG A 22 8.01 -5.13 11.56
N PHE A 23 7.67 -5.26 10.30
CA PHE A 23 6.89 -4.32 9.50
C PHE A 23 5.68 -5.04 8.93
N ALA A 24 4.54 -4.34 8.83
CA ALA A 24 3.42 -4.80 8.04
C ALA A 24 2.64 -3.62 7.46
N ALA A 25 2.23 -3.74 6.19
CA ALA A 25 1.42 -2.75 5.49
C ALA A 25 0.42 -3.44 4.56
N LEU A 26 -0.78 -2.86 4.44
CA LEU A 26 -1.84 -3.42 3.61
C LEU A 26 -2.39 -2.38 2.63
N THR A 27 -2.66 -2.82 1.41
CA THR A 27 -3.49 -2.09 0.46
C THR A 27 -4.68 -2.96 0.02
N ASN A 28 -5.80 -2.35 -0.33
CA ASN A 28 -6.88 -3.09 -0.99
C ASN A 28 -6.41 -3.52 -2.38
N HIS A 29 -6.85 -4.68 -2.87
CA HIS A 29 -6.79 -5.02 -4.28
C HIS A 29 -8.14 -4.64 -4.91
N ARG A 30 -8.13 -3.73 -5.89
CA ARG A 30 -9.33 -3.22 -6.56
C ARG A 30 -9.59 -4.03 -7.82
N ASP A 31 -10.66 -4.80 -7.78
CA ASP A 31 -11.19 -5.52 -8.93
C ASP A 31 -12.73 -5.40 -8.92
N LEU A 32 -13.25 -4.53 -9.78
CA LEU A 32 -14.70 -4.28 -9.88
C LEU A 32 -15.43 -5.35 -10.71
N HIS A 33 -14.70 -6.27 -11.33
CA HIS A 33 -15.28 -7.40 -12.07
C HIS A 33 -15.54 -8.61 -11.18
N ARG A 34 -14.92 -8.65 -9.98
CA ARG A 34 -15.16 -9.70 -8.99
C ARG A 34 -16.34 -9.33 -8.09
N PRO A 35 -17.18 -10.31 -7.69
CA PRO A 35 -18.20 -10.10 -6.67
C PRO A 35 -17.56 -9.63 -5.37
N ALA A 36 -18.17 -8.63 -4.73
CA ALA A 36 -17.73 -8.17 -3.42
C ALA A 36 -17.85 -9.29 -2.39
N ASN A 37 -16.83 -9.42 -1.54
CA ASN A 37 -16.78 -10.30 -0.40
C ASN A 37 -17.00 -9.48 0.90
N PRO A 38 -18.13 -9.64 1.60
CA PRO A 38 -18.42 -8.94 2.85
C PRO A 38 -17.67 -9.53 4.06
N GLY A 39 -16.52 -10.17 3.82
CA GLY A 39 -15.69 -10.81 4.83
C GLY A 39 -15.15 -9.87 5.91
N PRO A 40 -14.33 -10.40 6.84
CA PRO A 40 -13.79 -9.61 7.93
C PRO A 40 -12.94 -8.42 7.45
N SER A 41 -12.76 -7.43 8.33
CA SER A 41 -11.85 -6.32 8.03
C SER A 41 -10.40 -6.82 7.90
N ARG A 42 -9.78 -6.51 6.76
CA ARG A 42 -8.39 -6.85 6.45
C ARG A 42 -7.36 -6.22 7.38
N GLY A 43 -7.70 -5.12 8.06
CA GLY A 43 -6.77 -4.45 8.98
C GLY A 43 -6.35 -5.31 10.18
N VAL A 44 -7.06 -6.41 10.45
CA VAL A 44 -6.64 -7.41 11.45
C VAL A 44 -5.41 -8.20 11.00
N LEU A 45 -5.23 -8.40 9.68
CA LEU A 45 -4.10 -9.15 9.13
C LEU A 45 -2.78 -8.45 9.37
N VAL A 46 -2.77 -7.11 9.27
CA VAL A 46 -1.59 -6.29 9.59
C VAL A 46 -1.21 -6.48 11.05
N ARG A 47 -2.18 -6.49 11.96
CA ARG A 47 -1.91 -6.76 13.38
C ARG A 47 -1.36 -8.17 13.60
N LYS A 48 -2.03 -9.19 13.05
CA LYS A 48 -1.57 -10.59 13.14
C LYS A 48 -0.13 -10.74 12.63
N ALA A 49 0.20 -10.13 11.50
CA ALA A 49 1.55 -10.15 10.96
C ALA A 49 2.59 -9.48 11.88
N LEU A 50 2.22 -8.39 12.55
CA LEU A 50 3.09 -7.71 13.53
C LEU A 50 3.27 -8.51 14.82
N ASP A 51 2.26 -9.29 15.22
CA ASP A 51 2.27 -10.20 16.36
C ASP A 51 2.88 -11.58 16.02
N ASP A 52 3.27 -11.84 14.76
CA ASP A 52 3.76 -13.14 14.25
C ASP A 52 2.72 -14.27 14.25
N GLU A 53 1.45 -13.91 14.10
CA GLU A 53 0.29 -14.81 14.16
C GLU A 53 -0.43 -14.92 12.80
N LEU A 54 0.28 -14.70 11.69
CA LEU A 54 -0.31 -14.80 10.35
C LEU A 54 -0.40 -16.24 9.85
N ASP A 55 0.45 -17.13 10.36
CA ASP A 55 0.51 -18.53 9.96
C ASP A 55 -0.82 -19.25 10.23
N GLY A 56 -1.31 -19.97 9.23
CA GLY A 56 -2.59 -20.68 9.29
C GLY A 56 -3.82 -19.79 9.09
N GLU A 57 -3.66 -18.49 8.84
CA GLU A 57 -4.79 -17.62 8.52
C GLU A 57 -5.38 -17.95 7.16
N ASP A 58 -6.67 -18.28 7.12
CA ASP A 58 -7.42 -18.43 5.89
C ASP A 58 -7.68 -17.05 5.26
N THR A 59 -6.77 -16.61 4.39
CA THR A 59 -6.87 -15.31 3.71
C THR A 59 -7.96 -15.25 2.63
N SER A 60 -8.55 -16.39 2.24
CA SER A 60 -9.59 -16.44 1.20
C SER A 60 -10.92 -15.82 1.65
N ARG A 61 -11.15 -15.76 2.97
CA ARG A 61 -12.36 -15.18 3.57
C ARG A 61 -12.42 -13.66 3.52
N TYR A 62 -11.33 -12.98 3.17
CA TYR A 62 -11.24 -11.52 3.12
C TYR A 62 -11.52 -11.00 1.70
N GLU A 63 -11.99 -9.75 1.60
CA GLU A 63 -11.99 -9.02 0.33
C GLU A 63 -10.57 -8.89 -0.24
N GLY A 64 -10.42 -8.70 -1.55
CA GLY A 64 -9.13 -8.61 -2.25
C GLY A 64 -8.14 -7.66 -1.58
N PHE A 65 -6.91 -8.10 -1.32
CA PHE A 65 -5.88 -7.30 -0.68
C PHE A 65 -4.47 -7.69 -1.08
N ASN A 66 -3.55 -6.77 -0.78
CA ASN A 66 -2.11 -6.98 -0.76
C ASN A 66 -1.59 -6.75 0.65
N LEU A 67 -0.69 -7.60 1.11
CA LEU A 67 -0.03 -7.48 2.41
C LEU A 67 1.48 -7.56 2.19
N LEU A 68 2.21 -6.53 2.63
CA LEU A 68 3.65 -6.60 2.84
C LEU A 68 3.88 -6.86 4.33
N HIS A 69 4.66 -7.86 4.68
CA HIS A 69 4.95 -8.16 6.08
C HIS A 69 6.28 -8.90 6.26
N GLY A 70 6.82 -8.87 7.47
CA GLY A 70 8.04 -9.61 7.82
C GLY A 70 8.96 -8.76 8.69
N ILE A 71 10.23 -9.13 8.72
CA ILE A 71 11.31 -8.28 9.23
C ILE A 71 11.99 -7.58 8.05
N VAL A 72 12.68 -6.46 8.29
CA VAL A 72 13.25 -5.62 7.22
C VAL A 72 14.07 -6.40 6.19
N ASP A 73 14.88 -7.36 6.65
CA ASP A 73 15.75 -8.17 5.79
C ASP A 73 15.06 -9.41 5.18
N ASP A 74 13.80 -9.69 5.55
CA ASP A 74 13.00 -10.82 5.09
C ASP A 74 11.52 -10.41 5.00
N LEU A 75 11.25 -9.42 4.13
CA LEU A 75 9.91 -8.97 3.81
C LEU A 75 9.27 -9.88 2.77
N HIS A 76 8.01 -10.22 2.97
CA HIS A 76 7.21 -11.01 2.04
C HIS A 76 6.04 -10.18 1.53
N TYR A 77 5.67 -10.43 0.27
CA TYR A 77 4.46 -9.91 -0.35
C TYR A 77 3.45 -11.05 -0.50
N HIS A 78 2.27 -10.85 0.08
CA HIS A 78 1.12 -11.75 -0.02
C HIS A 78 -0.08 -11.07 -0.69
N ASN A 79 -0.77 -11.78 -1.57
CA ASN A 79 -2.03 -11.36 -2.18
C ASN A 79 -3.03 -12.53 -2.13
N ASN A 80 -4.32 -12.26 -1.88
CA ASN A 80 -5.35 -13.30 -1.77
C ASN A 80 -6.22 -13.49 -3.02
N VAL A 81 -6.09 -12.62 -4.03
CA VAL A 81 -6.80 -12.74 -5.32
C VAL A 81 -6.09 -13.74 -6.23
N GLN A 82 -4.77 -13.66 -6.28
CA GLN A 82 -3.90 -14.71 -6.78
C GLN A 82 -3.06 -15.20 -5.60
N PRO A 83 -3.52 -16.22 -4.85
CA PRO A 83 -2.89 -16.68 -3.62
C PRO A 83 -1.42 -17.05 -3.83
N HIS A 84 -0.53 -16.13 -3.52
CA HIS A 84 0.91 -16.32 -3.45
C HIS A 84 1.48 -15.50 -2.32
N SER A 85 2.49 -16.05 -1.66
CA SER A 85 3.41 -15.30 -0.81
C SER A 85 4.79 -15.47 -1.39
N ILE A 86 5.48 -14.37 -1.67
CA ILE A 86 6.82 -14.37 -2.25
C ILE A 86 7.74 -13.47 -1.43
N PRO A 87 9.03 -13.85 -1.27
CA PRO A 87 10.01 -12.96 -0.66
C PRO A 87 10.20 -11.72 -1.55
N LEU A 88 10.30 -10.57 -0.91
CA LEU A 88 10.54 -9.28 -1.54
C LEU A 88 12.05 -9.06 -1.62
N SER A 89 12.59 -9.04 -2.83
CA SER A 89 14.03 -8.80 -3.02
C SER A 89 14.39 -7.35 -2.72
N PRO A 90 15.65 -7.05 -2.34
CA PRO A 90 16.12 -5.67 -2.22
C PRO A 90 15.89 -4.87 -3.51
N GLY A 91 15.41 -3.63 -3.37
CA GLY A 91 15.15 -2.73 -4.49
C GLY A 91 13.96 -1.79 -4.26
N ILE A 92 13.62 -1.02 -5.29
CA ILE A 92 12.46 -0.13 -5.30
C ILE A 92 11.24 -0.92 -5.79
N HIS A 93 10.22 -1.00 -4.94
CA HIS A 93 8.95 -1.63 -5.27
C HIS A 93 7.80 -0.65 -5.13
N GLY A 94 6.80 -0.81 -6.00
CA GLY A 94 5.59 -0.01 -6.00
C GLY A 94 4.37 -0.86 -5.70
N LEU A 95 3.59 -0.49 -4.69
CA LEU A 95 2.35 -1.16 -4.34
C LEU A 95 1.21 -0.15 -4.21
N SER A 96 0.13 -0.39 -4.95
CA SER A 96 -1.11 0.39 -4.86
C SER A 96 -2.30 -0.56 -4.78
N ASN A 97 -3.41 -0.27 -5.47
CA ASN A 97 -4.63 -1.07 -5.41
C ASN A 97 -4.70 -2.20 -6.43
N ALA A 98 -3.55 -2.72 -6.84
CA ALA A 98 -3.40 -3.85 -7.77
C ALA A 98 -2.23 -4.73 -7.30
N PHE A 99 -1.77 -5.66 -8.11
CA PHE A 99 -0.60 -6.48 -7.79
C PHE A 99 0.67 -5.64 -7.61
N LEU A 100 1.65 -6.19 -6.88
CA LEU A 100 2.98 -5.61 -6.73
C LEU A 100 3.58 -5.22 -8.09
N ASN A 101 4.13 -4.01 -8.17
CA ASN A 101 4.76 -3.44 -9.36
C ASN A 101 3.85 -3.33 -10.59
N THR A 102 2.51 -3.35 -10.42
CA THR A 102 1.59 -3.00 -11.50
C THR A 102 1.92 -1.60 -12.00
N PRO A 103 2.14 -1.39 -13.32
CA PRO A 103 2.66 -0.15 -13.89
C PRO A 103 1.59 0.94 -14.01
N TRP A 104 0.92 1.25 -12.92
CA TRP A 104 0.00 2.38 -12.88
C TRP A 104 0.78 3.70 -12.91
N PRO A 105 0.24 4.76 -13.54
CA PRO A 105 0.96 6.01 -13.69
C PRO A 105 1.54 6.61 -12.40
N LYS A 106 0.77 6.56 -11.30
CA LYS A 106 1.26 7.02 -9.99
C LYS A 106 2.36 6.14 -9.41
N VAL A 107 2.32 4.83 -9.69
CA VAL A 107 3.30 3.89 -9.19
C VAL A 107 4.63 4.14 -9.90
N GLU A 108 4.63 4.19 -11.23
CA GLU A 108 5.82 4.53 -12.03
C GLU A 108 6.39 5.90 -11.63
N ARG A 109 5.53 6.89 -11.41
CA ARG A 109 5.95 8.22 -10.98
C ARG A 109 6.57 8.18 -9.58
N ALA A 110 5.91 7.54 -8.63
CA ALA A 110 6.40 7.44 -7.26
C ALA A 110 7.75 6.71 -7.21
N THR A 111 7.89 5.59 -7.91
CA THR A 111 9.14 4.82 -7.93
C THR A 111 10.26 5.58 -8.65
N ALA A 112 9.97 6.32 -9.72
CA ALA A 112 10.95 7.19 -10.38
C ALA A 112 11.40 8.35 -9.48
N MET A 113 10.47 9.00 -8.76
CA MET A 113 10.80 10.04 -7.79
C MET A 113 11.64 9.48 -6.64
N LEU A 114 11.28 8.31 -6.10
CA LEU A 114 12.04 7.63 -5.06
C LEU A 114 13.45 7.26 -5.53
N HIS A 115 13.58 6.79 -6.77
CA HIS A 115 14.89 6.51 -7.37
C HIS A 115 15.77 7.76 -7.43
N GLY A 116 15.19 8.93 -7.71
CA GLY A 116 15.90 10.21 -7.69
C GLY A 116 16.41 10.65 -6.31
N LEU A 117 15.85 10.10 -5.24
CA LEU A 117 16.29 10.35 -3.86
C LEU A 117 17.38 9.38 -3.40
N MET A 118 17.73 8.37 -4.21
CA MET A 118 18.78 7.42 -3.86
C MET A 118 20.12 8.13 -3.70
N GLY A 119 20.73 7.99 -2.51
CA GLY A 119 21.98 8.66 -2.14
C GLY A 119 21.80 9.97 -1.37
N THR A 120 20.56 10.42 -1.15
CA THR A 120 20.24 11.46 -0.15
C THR A 120 20.09 10.83 1.24
N GLU A 121 20.36 11.61 2.29
CA GLU A 121 20.30 11.16 3.69
C GLU A 121 19.72 12.25 4.59
N GLY A 122 19.37 11.90 5.83
CA GLY A 122 18.91 12.85 6.84
C GLY A 122 17.66 13.62 6.42
N ASP A 123 17.64 14.92 6.73
CA ASP A 123 16.48 15.80 6.47
C ASP A 123 16.18 15.93 4.97
N GLU A 124 17.21 15.89 4.10
CA GLU A 124 17.03 15.96 2.65
C GLU A 124 16.23 14.78 2.10
N LEU A 125 16.55 13.57 2.58
CA LEU A 125 15.79 12.36 2.23
C LEU A 125 14.33 12.47 2.73
N VAL A 126 14.14 12.89 3.97
CA VAL A 126 12.81 12.99 4.58
C VAL A 126 11.93 14.01 3.85
N ASP A 127 12.47 15.20 3.57
CA ASP A 127 11.77 16.25 2.81
C ASP A 127 11.44 15.81 1.39
N GLY A 128 12.38 15.11 0.73
CA GLY A 128 12.16 14.50 -0.57
C GLY A 128 11.03 13.47 -0.59
N LEU A 129 10.99 12.59 0.42
CA LEU A 129 9.94 11.57 0.57
C LEU A 129 8.56 12.21 0.82
N PHE A 130 8.47 13.24 1.65
CA PHE A 130 7.20 13.95 1.86
C PHE A 130 6.78 14.78 0.64
N THR A 131 7.73 15.36 -0.09
CA THR A 131 7.45 16.04 -1.37
C THR A 131 6.87 15.06 -2.40
N LEU A 132 7.42 13.85 -2.49
CA LEU A 132 6.88 12.76 -3.30
C LEU A 132 5.45 12.40 -2.88
N LEU A 133 5.21 12.20 -1.59
CA LEU A 133 3.89 11.83 -1.07
C LEU A 133 2.84 12.95 -1.22
N ALA A 134 3.26 14.20 -1.40
CA ALA A 134 2.40 15.36 -1.65
C ALA A 134 2.08 15.58 -3.14
N HIS A 135 2.60 14.75 -4.04
CA HIS A 135 2.42 14.95 -5.48
C HIS A 135 0.98 14.67 -5.95
N ASP A 136 0.24 15.73 -6.25
CA ASP A 136 -1.21 15.72 -6.51
C ASP A 136 -1.59 15.67 -8.01
N ARG A 137 -0.62 15.73 -8.93
CA ARG A 137 -0.96 15.83 -10.35
C ARG A 137 -1.50 14.50 -10.91
N PRO A 138 -2.68 14.50 -11.54
CA PRO A 138 -3.22 13.31 -12.19
C PRO A 138 -2.39 12.91 -13.42
N ALA A 139 -2.57 11.68 -13.87
CA ALA A 139 -2.07 11.20 -15.16
C ALA A 139 -2.96 11.72 -16.31
N PRO A 140 -2.41 11.85 -17.52
CA PRO A 140 -3.22 12.16 -18.70
C PRO A 140 -4.17 11.01 -19.01
N ASP A 141 -5.32 11.33 -19.62
CA ASP A 141 -6.43 10.40 -19.84
C ASP A 141 -6.02 9.14 -20.61
N GLU A 142 -5.13 9.29 -21.59
CA GLU A 142 -4.67 8.22 -22.47
C GLU A 142 -3.81 7.18 -21.72
N ARG A 143 -3.36 7.51 -20.51
CA ARG A 143 -2.59 6.63 -19.63
C ARG A 143 -3.40 6.08 -18.45
N LEU A 144 -4.67 6.46 -18.31
CA LEU A 144 -5.48 5.98 -17.19
C LEU A 144 -5.73 4.48 -17.35
N PRO A 145 -5.66 3.71 -16.25
CA PRO A 145 -6.06 2.32 -16.28
C PRO A 145 -7.57 2.21 -16.44
N GLU A 146 -8.04 1.14 -17.08
CA GLU A 146 -9.46 0.82 -17.18
C GLU A 146 -9.87 -0.08 -16.01
N THR A 147 -10.01 0.48 -14.80
CA THR A 147 -10.36 -0.33 -13.60
C THR A 147 -11.87 -0.46 -13.37
N GLY A 148 -12.68 0.15 -14.24
CA GLY A 148 -14.14 0.21 -14.15
C GLY A 148 -14.67 1.37 -13.31
N LEU A 149 -13.81 2.27 -12.83
CA LEU A 149 -14.25 3.49 -12.17
C LEU A 149 -14.74 4.53 -13.20
N PRO A 150 -15.61 5.47 -12.80
CA PRO A 150 -15.91 6.64 -13.62
C PRO A 150 -14.63 7.42 -13.94
N THR A 151 -14.54 8.00 -15.14
CA THR A 151 -13.33 8.67 -15.65
C THR A 151 -12.78 9.73 -14.71
N ASP A 152 -13.63 10.56 -14.10
CA ASP A 152 -13.19 11.59 -13.16
C ASP A 152 -12.54 10.99 -11.90
N MET A 153 -13.03 9.83 -11.46
CA MET A 153 -12.42 9.10 -10.35
C MET A 153 -11.13 8.40 -10.79
N GLU A 154 -11.04 7.83 -11.99
CA GLU A 154 -9.77 7.28 -12.52
C GLU A 154 -8.69 8.37 -12.56
N ARG A 155 -9.03 9.58 -13.04
CA ARG A 155 -8.14 10.74 -13.00
C ARG A 155 -7.70 11.04 -11.58
N ALA A 156 -8.63 11.20 -10.64
CA ALA A 156 -8.30 11.54 -9.26
C ALA A 156 -7.38 10.49 -8.59
N VAL A 157 -7.69 9.20 -8.73
CA VAL A 157 -6.91 8.12 -8.10
C VAL A 157 -5.60 7.81 -8.82
N SER A 158 -5.33 8.46 -9.96
CA SER A 158 -4.05 8.41 -10.67
C SER A 158 -2.99 9.38 -10.12
N SER A 159 -3.34 10.21 -9.13
CA SER A 159 -2.39 11.01 -8.35
C SER A 159 -1.79 10.21 -7.18
N ILE A 160 -0.62 10.64 -6.68
CA ILE A 160 -0.04 10.07 -5.44
C ILE A 160 -0.80 10.64 -4.24
N PHE A 161 -0.92 11.96 -4.17
CA PHE A 161 -1.82 12.64 -3.26
C PHE A 161 -3.18 12.83 -3.92
N ILE A 162 -4.22 12.17 -3.41
CA ILE A 162 -5.55 12.22 -3.99
C ILE A 162 -6.34 13.30 -3.28
N ASP A 163 -6.81 14.29 -4.03
CA ASP A 163 -7.77 15.29 -3.56
C ASP A 163 -9.02 15.27 -4.44
N ALA A 164 -10.06 14.58 -3.98
CA ALA A 164 -11.33 14.49 -4.67
C ALA A 164 -12.52 14.69 -3.71
N PRO A 165 -13.67 15.17 -4.22
CA PRO A 165 -14.87 15.33 -3.41
C PRO A 165 -15.29 14.01 -2.74
N GLY A 166 -15.26 13.98 -1.40
CA GLY A 166 -15.67 12.81 -0.61
C GLY A 166 -14.66 11.65 -0.57
N TYR A 167 -13.50 11.77 -1.22
CA TYR A 167 -12.46 10.73 -1.22
C TYR A 167 -11.07 11.33 -1.42
N GLY A 168 -10.11 10.97 -0.59
CA GLY A 168 -8.74 11.49 -0.76
C GLY A 168 -7.74 11.00 0.28
N THR A 169 -6.50 11.40 0.07
CA THR A 169 -5.38 11.13 0.98
C THR A 169 -5.60 11.86 2.30
N ARG A 170 -5.58 11.09 3.40
CA ARG A 170 -5.83 11.61 4.77
C ARG A 170 -4.55 11.82 5.56
N CYS A 171 -3.53 11.02 5.27
CA CYS A 171 -2.24 11.05 5.95
C CYS A 171 -1.16 10.51 5.00
N SER A 172 0.04 11.05 5.17
CA SER A 172 1.26 10.56 4.54
C SER A 172 2.19 10.09 5.66
N THR A 173 2.77 8.90 5.50
CA THR A 173 3.66 8.30 6.49
C THR A 173 4.93 7.85 5.81
N VAL A 174 6.07 8.22 6.39
CA VAL A 174 7.39 7.72 6.02
C VAL A 174 7.88 6.81 7.15
N VAL A 175 8.40 5.65 6.79
CA VAL A 175 9.00 4.69 7.72
C VAL A 175 10.43 4.46 7.27
N LEU A 176 11.39 4.86 8.10
CA LEU A 176 12.81 4.58 7.95
C LEU A 176 13.19 3.61 9.09
N MET A 177 13.80 2.48 8.74
CA MET A 177 14.16 1.40 9.68
C MET A 177 15.65 1.10 9.62
#